data_AF-A0A7W7QDK9-F1
#
_entry.id   AF-A0A7W7QDK9-F1
#
_cell.length_a   1.000
_cell.length_b   1.000
_cell.length_c   1.000
_cell.angle_alpha   90.00
_cell.angle_beta   90.00
_cell.angle_gamma   90.00
#
_symmetry.space_group_name_H-M   'P 1'
#
loop_
_entity.id
_entity.type
_entity.pdbx_description
1 polymer ?
#
loop_
_entity_poly.entity_id
_entity_poly.type
_entity_poly.pdbx_seq_one_letter_code
_entity_poly.pdbx_strand_id
1 'polypeptide(L)' 'MTWQPNVINIVFDGPPLHEAPRFVEVEDDEGHPIRVGEWVPRDDGFWALRIECTAPDAAR' A
#
# COMPACT_ATOMS: atom_id res chain seq x y z
N MET A 1 3.64 5.80 24.21
CA MET A 1 3.83 6.59 22.97
C MET A 1 3.64 5.65 21.81
N THR A 2 2.51 5.74 21.12
CA THR A 2 2.28 5.02 19.86
C THR A 2 2.75 5.92 18.73
N TRP A 3 3.73 5.47 17.97
CA TRP A 3 4.16 6.15 16.76
C TRP A 3 3.31 5.60 15.62
N GLN A 4 2.34 6.38 15.15
CA GLN A 4 1.62 6.05 13.93
C GLN A 4 2.35 6.74 12.77
N PRO A 5 2.85 5.99 11.78
CA PRO A 5 3.49 6.60 10.64
C PRO A 5 2.43 7.35 9.82
N ASN A 6 2.78 8.51 9.26
CA ASN A 6 1.91 9.21 8.32
C ASN A 6 1.71 8.42 7.01
N VAL A 7 2.64 7.49 6.71
CA VAL A 7 2.68 6.71 5.48
C VAL A 7 3.19 5.30 5.76
N ILE A 8 2.55 4.28 5.17
CA ILE A 8 3.05 2.90 5.14
C ILE A 8 3.52 2.59 3.71
N ASN A 9 4.72 2.03 3.58
CA ASN A 9 5.23 1.50 2.30
C ASN A 9 5.36 -0.02 2.39
N ILE A 10 4.66 -0.73 1.52
CA ILE A 10 4.84 -2.19 1.33
C ILE A 10 5.74 -2.37 0.10
N VAL A 11 6.93 -2.92 0.27
CA VAL A 11 8.00 -2.90 -0.75
C VAL A 11 8.13 -4.27 -1.43
N PHE A 12 8.22 -4.24 -2.75
CA PHE A 12 8.28 -5.39 -3.64
C PHE A 12 9.49 -5.30 -4.57
N ASP A 13 10.08 -6.44 -4.89
CA ASP A 13 11.24 -6.59 -5.77
C ASP A 13 10.88 -6.57 -7.27
N GLY A 14 9.74 -5.96 -7.62
CA GLY A 14 9.27 -5.77 -9.00
C GLY A 14 7.91 -5.06 -9.11
N PRO A 15 7.49 -4.70 -10.34
CA PRO A 15 6.27 -3.93 -10.58
C PRO A 15 4.99 -4.72 -10.27
N PRO A 16 3.88 -4.02 -9.96
CA PRO A 16 2.57 -4.62 -9.74
C PRO A 16 1.94 -5.03 -11.09
N LEU A 17 2.35 -6.17 -11.62
CA LEU A 17 1.80 -6.72 -12.86
C LEU A 17 1.00 -7.98 -12.56
N HIS A 18 -0.20 -8.08 -13.13
CA HIS A 18 -1.07 -9.25 -12.99
C HIS A 18 -0.44 -10.53 -13.55
N GLU A 19 0.47 -10.40 -14.53
CA GLU A 19 1.19 -11.51 -15.16
C GLU A 19 2.52 -11.87 -14.46
N ALA A 20 2.92 -11.11 -13.42
CA ALA A 20 4.13 -11.41 -12.67
C ALA A 20 3.87 -12.53 -11.63
N PRO A 21 4.88 -13.34 -11.26
CA PRO A 21 4.75 -14.35 -10.20
C PRO A 21 4.52 -13.76 -8.80
N ARG A 22 4.39 -12.42 -8.70
CA ARG A 22 4.28 -11.62 -7.50
C ARG A 22 3.00 -10.79 -7.61
N PHE A 23 1.87 -11.45 -7.37
CA PHE A 23 0.57 -10.80 -7.35
C PHE A 23 0.23 -10.40 -5.90
N VAL A 24 -0.20 -9.15 -5.73
CA VAL A 24 -0.74 -8.65 -4.45
C VAL A 24 -2.04 -7.95 -4.73
N GLU A 25 -3.07 -8.39 -4.02
CA GLU A 25 -4.40 -7.80 -4.04
C GLU A 25 -4.72 -7.26 -2.65
N VAL A 26 -5.44 -6.13 -2.62
CA VAL A 26 -5.97 -5.58 -1.37
C VAL A 26 -7.48 -5.62 -1.52
N GLU A 27 -8.14 -6.27 -0.57
CA GLU A 27 -9.59 -6.46 -0.57
C GLU A 27 -10.18 -5.93 0.74
N ASP A 28 -11.48 -5.65 0.72
CA ASP A 28 -12.26 -5.48 1.94
C ASP A 28 -12.59 -6.85 2.58
N ASP A 29 -13.35 -6.83 3.68
CA ASP A 29 -13.76 -8.03 4.40
C ASP A 29 -14.78 -8.89 3.65
N GLU A 30 -15.37 -8.36 2.57
CA GLU A 30 -16.28 -9.07 1.67
C GLU A 30 -15.53 -9.69 0.47
N GLY A 31 -14.23 -9.43 0.31
CA GLY A 31 -13.41 -9.91 -0.80
C GLY A 31 -13.51 -9.04 -2.05
N HIS A 32 -13.99 -7.80 -1.96
CA HIS A 32 -13.99 -6.87 -3.08
C HIS A 32 -12.65 -6.13 -3.17
N PRO A 33 -12.07 -5.97 -4.38
CA PRO A 33 -10.80 -5.27 -4.53
C PRO A 33 -10.95 -3.78 -4.21
N ILE A 34 -10.04 -3.26 -3.40
CA ILE A 34 -10.01 -1.87 -2.97
C ILE A 34 -8.71 -1.17 -3.37
N ARG A 35 -8.78 0.15 -3.56
CA ARG A 35 -7.61 1.01 -3.79
C ARG A 35 -7.27 1.76 -2.50
N VAL A 36 -6.27 1.27 -1.77
CA VAL A 36 -5.83 1.86 -0.49
C VAL A 36 -4.58 2.74 -0.61
N GLY A 37 -3.98 2.82 -1.80
CA GLY A 37 -2.73 3.51 -2.00
C GLY A 37 -2.30 3.55 -3.45
N GLU A 38 -1.11 4.11 -3.66
CA GLU A 38 -0.53 4.32 -4.98
C GLU A 38 0.72 3.48 -5.16
N TRP A 39 0.93 2.96 -6.37
CA TRP A 39 2.13 2.24 -6.73
C TRP A 39 3.24 3.21 -7.14
N VAL A 40 4.35 3.19 -6.41
CA VAL A 40 5.47 4.12 -6.60
C VAL A 40 6.73 3.34 -6.97
N PRO A 41 7.32 3.56 -8.16
CA PRO A 41 8.64 3.01 -8.48
C PRO A 41 9.70 3.71 -7.61
N ARG A 42 10.74 2.96 -7.23
CA ARG A 42 11.84 3.46 -6.39
C ARG A 42 13.15 3.41 -7.15
N ASP A 43 14.08 4.30 -6.78
CA ASP A 43 15.40 4.40 -7.40
C ASP A 43 16.28 3.15 -7.18
N ASP A 44 15.95 2.33 -6.18
CA ASP A 44 16.62 1.07 -5.84
C ASP A 44 16.15 -0.13 -6.70
N GLY A 45 15.26 0.10 -7.68
CA GLY A 45 14.69 -0.94 -8.54
C GLY A 45 13.51 -1.69 -7.93
N PHE A 46 13.12 -1.36 -6.69
CA PHE A 46 11.93 -1.89 -6.04
C PHE A 46 10.70 -1.03 -6.37
N TRP A 47 9.54 -1.54 -5.96
CA TRP A 47 8.25 -0.85 -6.04
C TRP A 47 7.61 -0.79 -4.66
N ALA A 48 6.88 0.28 -4.36
CA ALA A 48 6.12 0.39 -3.13
C ALA A 48 4.63 0.57 -3.41
N LEU A 49 3.77 -0.19 -2.73
CA LEU A 49 2.40 0.25 -2.48
C LEU A 49 2.44 1.24 -1.31
N ARG A 50 2.25 2.51 -1.61
CA ARG A 50 2.30 3.61 -0.65
C ARG A 50 0.88 3.94 -0.18
N ILE A 51 0.64 3.70 1.10
CA ILE A 51 -0.64 3.93 1.77
C ILE A 51 -0.48 5.17 2.67
N GLU A 52 -1.30 6.19 2.42
CA GLU A 52 -1.36 7.37 3.27
C GLU A 52 -2.22 7.04 4.51
N CYS A 53 -1.65 7.20 5.69
CA CYS A 53 -2.36 7.01 6.95
C CYS A 53 -2.85 8.37 7.42
N THR A 54 -4.07 8.73 7.04
CA THR A 54 -4.78 9.77 7.80
C THR A 54 -4.99 9.24 9.20
N ALA A 55 -4.47 9.97 10.20
CA ALA A 55 -4.91 9.76 11.57
C ALA A 55 -6.46 9.76 11.55
N PRO A 56 -7.13 8.81 12.23
CA PRO A 56 -8.58 8.87 12.33
C PRO A 56 -8.93 10.28 12.79
N ASP A 57 -9.83 10.94 12.06
CA ASP A 57 -10.33 12.26 12.42
C ASP A 57 -10.65 12.18 13.91
N ALA A 58 -9.88 12.93 14.71
CA ALA A 58 -10.16 13.01 16.14
C ALA A 58 -11.54 13.63 16.20
N ALA A 59 -12.54 12.77 16.41
CA ALA A 59 -13.95 13.08 16.27
C ALA A 59 -14.22 14.48 16.83
N ARG A 60 -14.68 15.38 15.97
CA ARG A 60 -15.20 16.68 16.38
C ARG A 60 -16.48 16.49 17.20
#